data_AF-A0A923VHB1-F1
#
_entry.id   AF-A0A923VHB1-F1
#
_cell.length_a   1.000
_cell.length_b   1.000
_cell.length_c   1.000
_cell.angle_alpha   90.00
_cell.angle_beta   90.00
_cell.angle_gamma   90.00
#
_symmetry.space_group_name_H-M   'P 1'
#
loop_
_entity.id
_entity.type
_entity.pdbx_description
1 polymer ?
#
loop_
_entity_poly.entity_id
_entity_poly.type
_entity_poly.pdbx_seq_one_letter_code
_entity_poly.pdbx_strand_id
1 'polypeptide(L)'
;PKLVNSSLNLARVLLKNNGLEVGRITLKKNPMGAGLVLEQYYKGHVIETGTPLEKGAVIDLLVSEQALASDSSDMGNDYGDGDGGLDGIK
;
A
#
# COMPACT_ATOMS: atom_id res chain seq x y z
N PRO A 1 -17.23 2.60 11.63
CA PRO A 1 -16.53 1.39 12.14
C PRO A 1 -15.22 1.77 12.83
N LYS A 2 -14.66 0.90 13.71
CA LYS A 2 -13.35 1.15 14.34
C LYS A 2 -12.18 0.62 13.49
N LEU A 3 -11.49 1.52 12.77
CA LEU A 3 -10.41 1.14 11.82
C LEU A 3 -9.00 1.52 12.31
N VAL A 4 -8.87 2.55 13.16
CA VAL A 4 -7.57 2.99 13.69
C VAL A 4 -6.93 1.90 14.55
N ASN A 5 -5.60 1.76 14.48
CA ASN A 5 -4.80 0.67 15.06
C ASN A 5 -5.10 -0.74 14.52
N SER A 6 -5.95 -0.86 13.49
CA SER A 6 -6.15 -2.12 12.79
C SER A 6 -5.18 -2.27 11.63
N SER A 7 -4.87 -3.51 11.27
CA SER A 7 -4.16 -3.81 10.03
C SER A 7 -4.97 -3.39 8.82
N LEU A 8 -4.31 -2.98 7.73
CA LEU A 8 -4.98 -2.60 6.48
C LEU A 8 -6.00 -3.65 6.01
N ASN A 9 -5.66 -4.95 6.12
CA ASN A 9 -6.57 -6.02 5.71
C ASN A 9 -7.87 -6.04 6.54
N LEU A 10 -7.76 -5.88 7.87
CA LEU A 10 -8.92 -5.81 8.75
C LEU A 10 -9.78 -4.58 8.43
N ALA A 11 -9.13 -3.43 8.18
CA ALA A 11 -9.85 -2.21 7.82
C ALA A 11 -10.67 -2.37 6.53
N ARG A 12 -10.11 -3.03 5.51
CA ARG A 12 -10.82 -3.34 4.25
C ARG A 12 -12.05 -4.22 4.48
N VAL A 13 -11.92 -5.25 5.31
CA VAL A 13 -13.04 -6.15 5.65
C VAL A 13 -14.14 -5.39 6.41
N LEU A 14 -13.76 -4.57 7.38
CA LEU A 14 -14.71 -3.78 8.17
C LEU A 14 -15.46 -2.77 7.32
N LEU A 15 -14.78 -2.05 6.44
CA LEU A 15 -15.41 -1.12 5.50
C LEU A 15 -16.44 -1.86 4.63
N LYS A 16 -16.02 -2.95 3.97
CA LYS A 16 -16.92 -3.75 3.11
C LYS A 16 -18.13 -4.29 3.87
N ASN A 17 -17.94 -4.82 5.08
CA ASN A 17 -19.03 -5.33 5.92
C ASN A 17 -20.02 -4.24 6.35
N ASN A 18 -19.56 -2.98 6.48
CA ASN A 18 -20.41 -1.83 6.78
C ASN A 18 -21.04 -1.22 5.52
N GLY A 19 -20.85 -1.83 4.34
CA GLY A 19 -21.32 -1.29 3.07
C GLY A 19 -20.58 -0.01 2.66
N LEU A 20 -19.34 0.16 3.11
CA LEU A 20 -18.44 1.25 2.75
C LEU A 20 -17.40 0.75 1.76
N GLU A 21 -16.82 1.67 1.00
CA GLU A 21 -15.82 1.38 -0.01
C GLU A 21 -14.45 1.88 0.41
N VAL A 22 -13.41 1.16 0.00
CA VAL A 22 -12.03 1.56 0.23
C VAL A 22 -11.61 2.44 -0.93
N GLY A 23 -11.21 3.67 -0.62
CA GLY A 23 -10.68 4.61 -1.60
C GLY A 23 -9.17 4.51 -1.74
N ARG A 24 -8.51 5.66 -1.70
CA ARG A 24 -7.06 5.79 -1.78
C ARG A 24 -6.40 5.33 -0.48
N ILE A 25 -5.35 4.53 -0.60
CA ILE A 25 -4.49 4.15 0.51
C ILE A 25 -3.21 4.98 0.38
N THR A 26 -2.94 5.81 1.38
CA THR A 26 -1.72 6.63 1.47
C THR A 26 -0.81 6.03 2.52
N LEU A 27 0.48 5.95 2.21
CA LEU A 27 1.50 5.42 3.10
C LEU A 27 2.25 6.59 3.76
N LYS A 28 2.40 6.55 5.08
CA LYS A 28 3.11 7.56 5.86
C LYS A 28 4.17 6.93 6.73
N LYS A 29 5.41 7.41 6.60
CA LYS A 29 6.53 7.00 7.44
C LYS A 29 6.19 7.26 8.90
N ASN A 30 6.20 6.20 9.72
CA ASN A 30 5.92 6.31 11.15
C ASN A 30 6.95 5.50 11.96
N PRO A 31 7.60 6.09 12.98
CA PRO A 31 8.53 5.37 13.85
C PRO A 31 7.90 4.22 14.65
N MET A 32 6.56 4.17 14.77
CA MET A 32 5.85 3.11 15.49
C MET A 32 5.81 1.75 14.76
N GLY A 33 6.22 1.69 13.48
CA GLY A 33 6.23 0.45 12.68
C GLY A 33 5.28 0.47 11.47
N ALA A 34 5.32 -0.58 10.64
CA ALA A 34 4.49 -0.71 9.43
C ALA A 34 3.12 -1.35 9.66
N GLY A 35 2.18 -1.03 8.77
CA GLY A 35 0.96 -1.81 8.54
C GLY A 35 -0.25 -1.41 9.38
N LEU A 36 -0.17 -0.31 10.13
CA LEU A 36 -1.26 0.17 10.98
C LEU A 36 -2.00 1.33 10.32
N VAL A 37 -3.34 1.30 10.34
CA VAL A 37 -4.13 2.46 9.94
C VAL A 37 -3.97 3.56 11.00
N LEU A 38 -3.44 4.69 10.57
CA LEU A 38 -3.21 5.88 11.38
C LEU A 38 -4.43 6.80 11.35
N GLU A 39 -4.93 7.09 10.14
CA GLU A 39 -6.02 8.03 9.91
C GLU A 39 -6.94 7.53 8.80
N GLN A 40 -8.18 8.03 8.80
CA GLN A 40 -9.19 7.75 7.79
C GLN A 40 -9.80 9.07 7.33
N TYR A 41 -10.06 9.18 6.03
CA TYR A 41 -10.56 10.38 5.40
C TYR A 41 -11.82 10.07 4.61
N TYR A 42 -12.78 10.99 4.66
CA TYR A 42 -13.99 10.95 3.86
C TYR A 42 -14.18 12.30 3.19
N LYS A 43 -14.31 12.31 1.85
CA LYS A 43 -14.44 13.55 1.05
C LYS A 43 -13.33 14.57 1.38
N GLY A 44 -12.09 14.10 1.56
CA GLY A 44 -10.93 14.93 1.88
C GLY A 44 -10.82 15.43 3.33
N HIS A 45 -11.76 15.05 4.20
CA HIS A 45 -11.75 15.45 5.62
C HIS A 45 -11.39 14.27 6.50
N VAL A 46 -10.54 14.49 7.51
CA VAL A 46 -10.25 13.46 8.51
C VAL A 46 -11.53 13.17 9.29
N ILE A 47 -11.84 11.88 9.45
CA ILE A 47 -13.04 11.45 10.18
C ILE A 47 -12.66 10.62 11.38
N GLU A 48 -13.42 10.76 12.44
CA GLU A 48 -13.21 9.97 13.64
C GLU A 48 -13.66 8.52 13.46
N THR A 49 -13.08 7.71 14.31
CA THR A 49 -13.40 6.30 14.36
C THR A 49 -14.85 6.13 14.86
N GLY A 50 -15.70 5.49 14.06
CA GLY A 50 -17.11 5.30 14.40
C GLY A 50 -18.05 6.39 13.91
N THR A 51 -17.56 7.39 13.15
CA THR A 51 -18.42 8.36 12.46
C THR A 51 -19.47 7.63 11.60
N PRO A 52 -20.76 7.99 11.72
CA PRO A 52 -21.80 7.45 10.87
C PRO A 52 -21.60 7.96 9.45
N LEU A 53 -21.59 7.03 8.49
CA LEU A 53 -21.35 7.30 7.08
C LEU A 53 -22.49 6.70 6.26
N GLU A 54 -22.82 7.36 5.16
CA GLU A 54 -23.77 6.85 4.18
C GLU A 54 -23.23 5.55 3.51
N LYS A 55 -24.13 4.62 3.19
CA LYS A 55 -23.76 3.39 2.49
C LYS A 55 -23.19 3.75 1.11
N GLY A 56 -22.08 3.12 0.73
CA GLY A 56 -21.31 3.45 -0.48
C GLY A 56 -20.33 4.61 -0.29
N ALA A 57 -20.20 5.15 0.92
CA ALA A 57 -19.15 6.14 1.19
C ALA A 57 -17.76 5.53 0.97
N VAL A 58 -16.94 6.26 0.21
CA VAL A 58 -15.56 5.91 -0.11
C VAL A 58 -14.64 6.50 0.94
N ILE A 59 -13.87 5.64 1.62
CA ILE A 59 -12.99 6.01 2.73
C ILE A 59 -11.53 5.83 2.31
N ASP A 60 -10.80 6.93 2.31
CA ASP A 60 -9.36 6.92 2.09
C ASP A 60 -8.66 6.61 3.41
N LEU A 61 -7.58 5.81 3.37
CA LEU A 61 -6.87 5.33 4.55
C LEU A 61 -5.42 5.81 4.52
N LEU A 62 -4.92 6.29 5.66
CA LEU A 62 -3.50 6.56 5.87
C LEU A 62 -2.93 5.43 6.70
N VAL A 63 -1.96 4.71 6.15
CA VAL A 63 -1.35 3.54 6.77
C VAL A 63 0.10 3.85 7.08
N SER A 64 0.58 3.37 8.23
CA SER A 64 1.97 3.46 8.59
C SER A 64 2.83 2.61 7.66
N GLU A 65 3.84 3.23 7.10
CA GLU A 65 4.89 2.54 6.37
C GLU A 65 6.14 2.57 7.23
N GLN A 66 6.72 1.40 7.46
CA GLN A 66 8.10 1.36 7.91
C GLN A 66 8.92 1.89 6.76
N ALA A 67 9.70 2.94 7.00
CA ALA A 67 10.66 3.45 6.04
C ALA A 67 11.72 2.39 5.77
N LEU A 68 11.37 1.37 4.99
CA LEU A 68 12.31 0.54 4.28
C LEU A 68 12.70 1.41 3.09
N ALA A 69 13.97 1.82 3.06
CA ALA A 69 14.54 2.39 1.87
C ALA A 69 14.31 1.40 0.74
N SER A 70 13.28 1.62 -0.09
CA SER A 70 13.15 0.98 -1.39
C SER A 70 14.17 1.65 -2.30
N ASP A 71 15.45 1.36 -2.03
CA ASP A 71 16.51 1.59 -2.99
C ASP A 71 16.35 0.52 -4.07
N SER A 72 16.08 1.02 -5.26
CA SER A 72 16.04 0.33 -6.53
C SER A 72 17.16 -0.69 -6.69
N SER A 73 16.81 -1.96 -6.87
CA SER A 73 17.63 -2.87 -7.68
C SER A 73 16.77 -3.38 -8.83
N ASP A 74 16.61 -2.47 -9.78
CA ASP A 74 16.54 -2.79 -11.20
C ASP A 74 17.76 -3.69 -11.51
N MET A 75 17.59 -5.01 -11.38
CA MET A 75 18.53 -5.95 -11.98
C MET A 75 18.24 -5.96 -13.48
N GLY A 76 18.79 -4.96 -14.17
CA GLY A 76 19.04 -5.01 -15.60
C GLY A 76 19.82 -6.29 -15.88
N ASN A 77 19.16 -7.25 -16.51
CA ASN A 77 19.77 -8.48 -16.94
C ASN A 77 20.66 -8.14 -18.15
N ASP A 78 21.89 -7.71 -17.87
CA ASP A 78 22.97 -7.51 -18.83
C ASP A 78 23.38 -8.89 -19.37
N TYR A 79 22.64 -9.35 -20.37
CA TYR A 79 23.06 -10.45 -21.23
C TYR A 79 24.29 -9.97 -21.99
N GLY A 80 25.47 -10.21 -21.41
CA GLY A 80 26.73 -9.96 -22.06
C GLY A 80 26.84 -10.78 -23.35
N ASP A 81 26.78 -10.08 -24.49
CA ASP A 81 27.28 -10.52 -25.78
C ASP A 81 28.76 -10.93 -25.64
N GLY A 82 28.97 -12.25 -25.54
CA GLY A 82 30.27 -12.89 -25.66
C GLY A 82 30.41 -13.52 -27.04
N ASP A 83 30.82 -12.71 -28.00
CA ASP A 83 31.36 -13.11 -29.30
C ASP A 83 32.47 -14.16 -29.15
N GLY A 84 32.50 -15.15 -30.05
CA GLY A 84 33.53 -16.18 -30.04
C GLY A 84 33.32 -17.26 -31.09
N GLY A 85 33.22 -16.86 -32.35
CA GLY A 85 33.30 -17.79 -33.46
C GLY A 85 34.60 -18.58 -33.43
N LEU A 86 34.52 -19.88 -33.73
CA LEU A 86 35.57 -20.59 -34.44
C LEU A 86 34.94 -21.38 -35.58
N ASP A 87 34.97 -20.70 -36.71
CA ASP A 87 34.97 -21.24 -38.06
C ASP A 87 35.96 -22.41 -38.20
N GLY A 88 35.65 -23.33 -39.11
CA GLY A 88 36.22 -24.66 -39.15
C GLY A 88 37.69 -24.73 -39.56
N ILE A 89 38.33 -25.84 -39.17
CA ILE A 89 39.47 -26.40 -39.87
C ILE A 89 39.42 -27.95 -39.83
N LYS A 90 38.93 -28.49 -40.95
CA LYS A 90 39.35 -29.72 -41.67
C LYS A 90 39.32 -31.06 -40.93
#